data_AF-A0A0B7N7Z5-F1
#
_entry.id   AF-A0A0B7N7Z5-F1
#
_cell.length_a   1.000
_cell.length_b   1.000
_cell.length_c   1.000
_cell.angle_alpha   90.00
_cell.angle_beta   90.00
_cell.angle_gamma   90.00
#
_symmetry.space_group_name_H-M   'P 1'
#
loop_
_entity.id
_entity.type
_entity.pdbx_description
1 polymer ?
#
loop_
_entity_poly.entity_id
_entity_poly.type
_entity_poly.pdbx_seq_one_letter_code
_entity_poly.pdbx_strand_id
1 'polypeptide(L)'
;MDSTLVNIDINQLPSILQQFQNQLTAVQEKVQQHENLLLRLDLLEKENEVLKKNLQAREQEIKILHAKLSAPATTSITLTTKDEGNKPAAAKKSKNLPDLATEIKKRLAFGPGVDLGRILDICFPASDLVGILRHVQYVTEITDRMKVCLADVIPSFDPLDPKNITDPKYDSLSTVEREDLSTEFVNTRCGQTLTFLRPLNVSGVGHYFAQQGWI
;
A
#
# COMPACT_ATOMS: atom_id res chain seq x y z
N MET A 1 -65.61 -22.26 15.97
CA MET A 1 -64.66 -23.25 15.42
C MET A 1 -65.04 -23.42 13.96
N ASP A 2 -64.60 -22.51 13.09
CA ASP A 2 -64.89 -22.59 11.67
C ASP A 2 -63.86 -23.50 10.99
N SER A 3 -64.23 -24.77 10.83
CA SER A 3 -63.54 -25.67 9.93
C SER A 3 -64.07 -25.41 8.53
N THR A 4 -63.48 -24.45 7.83
CA THR A 4 -63.68 -24.32 6.38
C THR A 4 -63.01 -25.52 5.71
N LEU A 5 -63.79 -26.59 5.54
CA LEU A 5 -63.42 -27.70 4.67
C LEU A 5 -63.27 -27.12 3.26
N VAL A 6 -62.00 -26.92 2.85
CA VAL A 6 -61.64 -26.55 1.49
C VAL A 6 -62.22 -27.64 0.59
N ASN A 7 -63.25 -27.30 -0.20
CA ASN A 7 -63.84 -28.21 -1.17
C ASN A 7 -62.86 -28.36 -2.34
N ILE A 8 -61.92 -29.29 -2.20
CA ILE A 8 -60.87 -29.54 -3.20
C ILE A 8 -61.52 -30.24 -4.39
N ASP A 9 -61.51 -29.59 -5.55
CA ASP A 9 -61.93 -30.20 -6.81
C ASP A 9 -61.01 -31.40 -7.11
N ILE A 10 -61.60 -32.59 -7.25
CA ILE A 10 -60.91 -33.86 -7.49
C ILE A 10 -59.97 -33.76 -8.71
N ASN A 11 -60.31 -32.94 -9.69
CA ASN A 11 -59.49 -32.74 -10.89
C ASN A 11 -58.24 -31.87 -10.65
N GLN A 12 -58.20 -31.10 -9.56
CA GLN A 12 -57.05 -30.27 -9.18
C GLN A 12 -56.10 -30.97 -8.19
N LEU A 13 -56.53 -32.10 -7.61
CA LEU A 13 -55.74 -32.88 -6.66
C LEU A 13 -54.36 -33.27 -7.22
N PRO A 14 -54.21 -33.73 -8.48
CA PRO A 14 -52.88 -34.07 -9.03
C PRO A 14 -51.95 -32.86 -9.11
N SER A 15 -52.47 -31.70 -9.50
CA SER A 15 -51.70 -30.45 -9.61
C SER A 15 -51.23 -29.95 -8.25
N ILE A 16 -52.11 -30.03 -7.24
CA ILE A 16 -51.79 -29.67 -5.85
C ILE A 16 -50.71 -30.61 -5.30
N LEU A 17 -50.84 -31.93 -5.55
CA LEU A 17 -49.85 -32.91 -5.11
C LEU A 17 -48.48 -32.66 -5.74
N GLN A 18 -48.45 -32.34 -7.05
CA GLN A 18 -47.22 -31.98 -7.76
C GLN A 18 -46.60 -30.70 -7.19
N GLN A 19 -47.42 -29.68 -6.89
CA GLN A 19 -46.94 -28.44 -6.28
C GLN A 19 -46.31 -28.69 -4.91
N PHE A 20 -46.96 -29.49 -4.06
CA PHE A 20 -46.40 -29.87 -2.76
C PHE A 20 -45.10 -30.65 -2.90
N GLN A 21 -45.01 -31.57 -3.86
CA GLN A 21 -43.78 -32.31 -4.11
C GLN A 21 -42.63 -31.39 -4.56
N ASN A 22 -42.92 -30.43 -5.44
CA ASN A 22 -41.93 -29.44 -5.88
C ASN A 22 -41.46 -28.55 -4.71
N GLN A 23 -42.39 -28.12 -3.85
CA GLN A 23 -42.07 -27.32 -2.66
C GLN A 23 -41.22 -28.11 -1.66
N LEU A 24 -41.57 -29.37 -1.38
CA LEU A 24 -40.78 -30.24 -0.50
C LEU A 24 -39.35 -30.44 -1.03
N THR A 25 -39.22 -30.66 -2.34
CA THR A 25 -37.91 -30.79 -2.98
C THR A 25 -37.08 -29.50 -2.84
N ALA A 26 -37.68 -28.34 -3.06
CA ALA A 26 -37.00 -27.05 -2.92
C ALA A 26 -36.59 -26.75 -1.48
N VAL A 27 -37.43 -27.10 -0.49
CA VAL A 27 -37.08 -26.96 0.93
C VAL A 27 -35.94 -27.88 1.30
N GLN A 28 -35.96 -29.13 0.82
CA GLN A 28 -34.91 -30.10 1.07
C GLN A 28 -33.56 -29.64 0.49
N GLU A 29 -33.56 -29.07 -0.71
CA GLU A 29 -32.35 -28.49 -1.31
C GLU A 29 -31.81 -27.31 -0.50
N LYS A 30 -32.69 -26.40 -0.04
CA LYS A 30 -32.28 -25.28 0.83
C LYS A 30 -31.68 -25.74 2.15
N VAL A 31 -32.26 -26.78 2.77
CA VAL A 31 -31.70 -27.36 4.00
C VAL A 31 -30.30 -27.91 3.74
N GLN A 32 -30.10 -28.63 2.64
CA GLN A 32 -28.78 -29.15 2.28
C GLN A 32 -27.75 -28.02 2.02
N GLN A 33 -28.18 -26.94 1.38
CA GLN A 33 -27.34 -25.77 1.18
C GLN A 33 -26.96 -25.11 2.51
N HIS A 34 -27.90 -24.97 3.44
CA HIS A 34 -27.62 -24.43 4.77
C HIS A 34 -26.65 -25.31 5.57
N GLU A 35 -26.77 -26.64 5.51
CA GLU A 35 -25.81 -27.56 6.13
C GLU A 35 -24.39 -27.35 5.58
N ASN A 36 -24.25 -27.21 4.26
CA ASN A 36 -22.97 -26.94 3.62
C ASN A 36 -22.38 -25.58 4.03
N LEU A 37 -23.23 -24.55 4.14
CA LEU A 37 -22.81 -23.23 4.63
C LEU A 37 -22.35 -23.29 6.09
N LEU A 38 -23.04 -24.06 6.93
CA LEU A 38 -22.68 -24.25 8.34
C LEU A 38 -21.31 -24.91 8.47
N LEU A 39 -21.04 -25.95 7.67
CA LEU A 39 -19.71 -26.60 7.63
C LEU A 39 -18.61 -25.62 7.21
N ARG A 40 -18.89 -24.77 6.21
CA ARG A 40 -17.93 -23.76 5.76
C ARG A 40 -17.68 -22.70 6.84
N LEU A 41 -18.70 -22.28 7.58
CA LEU A 41 -18.55 -21.34 8.68
C LEU A 41 -17.68 -21.91 9.80
N ASP A 42 -17.89 -23.17 10.20
CA ASP A 42 -17.04 -23.84 11.22
C ASP A 42 -15.58 -23.93 10.77
N LEU A 43 -15.33 -24.21 9.48
CA LEU A 43 -13.97 -24.23 8.93
C LEU A 43 -13.32 -22.84 8.97
N LEU A 44 -14.06 -21.80 8.57
CA LEU A 44 -13.58 -20.42 8.60
C LEU A 44 -13.34 -19.92 10.02
N GLU A 45 -14.17 -20.32 10.98
CA GLU A 45 -13.99 -19.98 12.39
C GLU A 45 -12.71 -20.62 12.95
N LYS A 46 -12.45 -21.89 12.62
CA LYS A 46 -11.20 -22.56 12.95
C LYS A 46 -9.98 -21.89 12.30
N GLU A 47 -10.07 -21.52 11.03
CA GLU A 47 -9.00 -20.83 10.33
C GLU A 47 -8.71 -19.45 10.97
N ASN A 48 -9.75 -18.69 11.30
CA ASN A 48 -9.61 -17.40 11.99
C ASN A 48 -8.94 -17.55 13.36
N GLU A 49 -9.29 -18.58 14.13
CA GLU A 49 -8.63 -18.86 15.42
C GLU A 49 -7.15 -19.21 15.25
N VAL A 50 -6.80 -19.97 14.20
CA VAL A 50 -5.39 -20.27 13.88
C VAL A 50 -4.65 -19.00 13.44
N LEU A 51 -5.24 -18.20 12.58
CA LEU A 51 -4.66 -16.94 12.10
C LEU A 51 -4.42 -15.97 13.26
N LYS A 52 -5.38 -15.86 14.19
CA LYS A 52 -5.27 -15.04 15.39
C LYS A 52 -4.12 -15.49 16.29
N LYS A 53 -3.95 -16.81 16.50
CA LYS A 53 -2.81 -17.36 17.24
C LYS A 53 -1.47 -17.06 16.55
N ASN A 54 -1.40 -17.23 15.23
CA ASN A 54 -0.19 -16.93 14.46
C ASN A 54 0.19 -15.44 14.53
N LEU A 55 -0.82 -14.55 14.46
CA LEU A 55 -0.62 -13.11 14.58
C LEU A 55 -0.06 -12.77 15.97
N GLN A 56 -0.67 -13.29 17.04
CA GLN A 56 -0.17 -13.10 18.42
C GLN A 56 1.26 -13.62 18.60
N ALA A 57 1.59 -14.79 18.04
CA ALA A 57 2.94 -15.34 18.11
C ALA A 57 3.97 -14.43 17.42
N ARG A 58 3.63 -13.90 16.22
CA ARG A 58 4.49 -12.95 15.51
C ARG A 58 4.62 -11.60 16.22
N GLU A 59 3.56 -11.09 16.84
CA GLU A 59 3.63 -9.87 17.65
C GLU A 59 4.57 -10.04 18.86
N GLN A 60 4.52 -11.20 19.52
CA GLN A 60 5.45 -11.52 20.61
C GLN A 60 6.90 -11.60 20.10
N GLU A 61 7.12 -12.21 18.93
CA GLU A 61 8.44 -12.28 18.31
C GLU A 61 8.97 -10.88 17.95
N ILE A 62 8.13 -10.03 17.34
CA ILE A 62 8.46 -8.63 17.05
C ILE A 62 8.81 -7.89 18.34
N LYS A 63 8.03 -8.09 19.41
CA LYS A 63 8.29 -7.46 20.72
C LYS A 63 9.62 -7.91 21.32
N ILE A 64 9.98 -9.18 21.21
CA ILE A 64 11.26 -9.72 21.67
C ILE A 64 12.42 -9.14 20.84
N LEU A 65 12.28 -9.10 19.52
CA LEU A 65 13.28 -8.51 18.63
C LEU A 65 13.48 -7.02 18.92
N HIS A 66 12.39 -6.28 19.15
CA HIS A 66 12.44 -4.87 19.52
C HIS A 66 13.11 -4.65 20.88
N ALA A 67 12.87 -5.52 21.87
CA ALA A 67 13.55 -5.48 23.16
C ALA A 67 15.05 -5.77 23.04
N LYS A 68 15.46 -6.68 22.15
CA LYS A 68 16.87 -6.94 21.84
C LYS A 68 17.54 -5.75 21.13
N LEU A 69 16.81 -5.05 20.26
CA LEU A 69 17.30 -3.85 19.57
C LEU A 69 17.36 -2.62 20.50
N SER A 70 16.49 -2.57 21.51
CA SER A 70 16.41 -1.50 22.52
C SER A 70 17.33 -1.71 23.73
N ALA A 71 18.05 -2.82 23.82
CA ALA A 71 19.08 -3.00 24.83
C ALA A 71 20.27 -2.07 24.51
N PRO A 72 20.73 -1.22 25.46
CA PRO A 72 21.79 -0.26 25.18
C PRO A 72 23.13 -0.99 25.03
N ALA A 73 23.50 -1.32 23.80
CA ALA A 73 24.91 -1.38 23.44
C ALA A 73 25.41 0.07 23.39
N THR A 74 25.83 0.57 24.55
CA THR A 74 26.65 1.77 24.69
C THR A 74 27.88 1.63 23.81
N THR A 75 27.87 2.26 22.64
CA THR A 75 29.08 2.78 22.01
C THR A 75 28.68 4.01 21.22
N SER A 76 28.59 5.15 21.92
CA SER A 76 28.62 6.46 21.30
C SER A 76 29.94 6.60 20.55
N ILE A 77 29.89 6.69 19.22
CA ILE A 77 30.99 7.27 18.44
C ILE A 77 30.50 8.63 17.97
N THR A 78 30.86 9.65 18.75
CA THR A 78 30.87 11.05 18.35
C THR A 78 32.11 11.26 17.50
N LEU A 79 31.94 11.52 16.20
CA LEU A 79 32.99 12.10 15.36
C LEU A 79 32.77 13.61 15.31
N THR A 80 33.43 14.32 16.23
CA THR A 80 33.72 15.75 16.08
C THR A 80 34.90 15.92 15.16
N THR A 81 34.74 16.62 14.05
CA THR A 81 35.85 17.32 13.40
C THR A 81 35.57 18.81 13.46
N LYS A 82 36.25 19.50 14.39
CA LYS A 82 36.57 20.92 14.22
C LYS A 82 37.73 20.99 13.25
N ASP A 83 37.58 21.73 12.16
CA ASP A 83 38.66 22.63 11.74
C ASP A 83 38.06 23.89 11.09
N GLU A 84 38.70 25.00 11.42
CA GLU A 84 38.30 26.38 11.18
C GLU A 84 38.58 26.84 9.74
N GLY A 85 37.80 27.81 9.23
CA GLY A 85 38.11 28.46 7.96
C GLY A 85 37.05 29.42 7.42
N ASN A 86 36.91 30.57 8.07
CA ASN A 86 36.04 31.68 7.70
C ASN A 86 36.41 32.34 6.35
N LYS A 87 35.48 32.48 5.38
CA LYS A 87 34.98 33.77 4.82
C LYS A 87 34.01 33.63 3.63
N PRO A 88 33.11 34.61 3.42
CA PRO A 88 31.96 34.53 2.52
C PRO A 88 32.27 35.08 1.12
N ALA A 89 31.71 34.49 0.06
CA ALA A 89 31.72 35.12 -1.26
C ALA A 89 30.65 34.56 -2.22
N ALA A 90 29.75 35.48 -2.60
CA ALA A 90 29.24 35.71 -3.94
C ALA A 90 28.50 34.58 -4.69
N ALA A 91 27.22 34.88 -4.92
CA ALA A 91 26.40 34.39 -6.02
C ALA A 91 27.19 34.15 -7.32
N LYS A 92 27.17 32.90 -7.79
CA LYS A 92 27.42 32.57 -9.19
C LYS A 92 26.34 31.61 -9.67
N LYS A 93 25.44 32.13 -10.52
CA LYS A 93 24.65 31.34 -11.47
C LYS A 93 25.60 30.43 -12.24
N SER A 94 25.51 29.12 -12.04
CA SER A 94 26.15 28.13 -12.91
C SER A 94 25.07 27.26 -13.55
N LYS A 95 24.83 27.55 -14.82
CA LYS A 95 24.09 26.68 -15.74
C LYS A 95 24.88 25.38 -15.88
N ASN A 96 24.17 24.25 -15.99
CA ASN A 96 24.66 22.86 -16.09
C ASN A 96 24.85 22.13 -14.74
N LEU A 97 23.74 21.96 -14.00
CA LEU A 97 23.63 20.83 -13.08
C LEU A 97 23.05 19.67 -13.90
N PRO A 98 23.76 18.55 -14.12
CA PRO A 98 23.10 17.35 -14.61
C PRO A 98 21.99 17.05 -13.59
N ASP A 99 20.76 16.98 -14.09
CA ASP A 99 19.56 16.77 -13.29
C ASP A 99 19.81 15.67 -12.25
N LEU A 100 19.59 15.95 -10.97
CA LEU A 100 19.82 15.02 -9.85
C LEU A 100 19.16 13.66 -10.14
N ALA A 101 18.00 13.70 -10.82
CA ALA A 101 17.31 12.52 -11.31
C ALA A 101 18.14 11.69 -12.31
N THR A 102 18.88 12.34 -13.19
CA THR A 102 19.75 11.69 -14.17
C THR A 102 20.99 11.07 -13.51
N GLU A 103 21.59 11.75 -12.52
CA GLU A 103 22.73 11.22 -11.78
C GLU A 103 22.32 10.02 -10.90
N ILE A 104 21.15 10.10 -10.26
CA ILE A 104 20.58 9.00 -9.47
C ILE A 104 20.20 7.83 -10.40
N LYS A 105 19.56 8.08 -11.56
CA LYS A 105 19.32 7.05 -12.58
C LYS A 105 20.61 6.37 -13.01
N LYS A 106 21.69 7.13 -13.24
CA LYS A 106 23.01 6.57 -13.56
C LYS A 106 23.55 5.73 -12.40
N ARG A 107 23.49 6.20 -11.16
CA ARG A 107 23.97 5.43 -10.00
C ARG A 107 23.15 4.16 -9.73
N LEU A 108 21.83 4.20 -9.94
CA LEU A 108 20.98 2.99 -9.93
C LEU A 108 21.34 2.03 -11.07
N ALA A 109 21.63 2.55 -12.26
CA ALA A 109 21.99 1.75 -13.43
C ALA A 109 23.38 1.11 -13.32
N PHE A 110 24.35 1.85 -12.80
CA PHE A 110 25.77 1.45 -12.78
C PHE A 110 26.24 0.88 -11.44
N GLY A 111 25.44 0.96 -10.37
CA GLY A 111 25.77 0.43 -9.04
C GLY A 111 25.27 -1.00 -8.84
N PRO A 112 24.07 -1.21 -8.25
CA PRO A 112 23.58 -2.53 -7.83
C PRO A 112 22.94 -3.38 -8.95
N GLY A 113 22.98 -2.93 -10.20
CA GLY A 113 22.36 -3.65 -11.32
C GLY A 113 20.85 -3.77 -11.17
N VAL A 114 20.16 -2.71 -10.72
CA VAL A 114 18.70 -2.66 -10.75
C VAL A 114 18.27 -2.51 -12.20
N ASP A 115 17.48 -3.45 -12.71
CA ASP A 115 16.93 -3.39 -14.06
C ASP A 115 15.96 -2.21 -14.19
N LEU A 116 16.41 -1.12 -14.82
CA LEU A 116 15.60 0.09 -15.03
C LEU A 116 14.36 -0.20 -15.86
N GLY A 117 14.34 -1.27 -16.66
CA GLY A 117 13.15 -1.69 -17.40
C GLY A 117 11.97 -2.07 -16.52
N ARG A 118 12.22 -2.39 -15.24
CA ARG A 118 11.22 -2.78 -14.23
C ARG A 118 10.72 -1.62 -13.37
N ILE A 119 11.36 -0.45 -13.46
CA ILE A 119 10.93 0.76 -12.76
C ILE A 119 9.89 1.47 -13.63
N LEU A 120 8.75 1.82 -13.02
CA LEU A 120 7.67 2.54 -13.69
C LEU A 120 7.91 4.04 -13.68
N ASP A 121 8.37 4.56 -12.54
CA ASP A 121 8.70 5.98 -12.38
C ASP A 121 9.70 6.18 -11.22
N ILE A 122 10.45 7.29 -11.28
CA ILE A 122 11.33 7.75 -10.20
C ILE A 122 10.94 9.19 -9.89
N CYS A 123 10.43 9.41 -8.68
CA CYS A 123 10.00 10.71 -8.20
C CYS A 123 10.89 11.17 -7.03
N PHE A 124 10.89 12.47 -6.77
CA PHE A 124 11.65 13.08 -5.68
C PHE A 124 10.69 13.77 -4.72
N PRO A 125 10.11 13.02 -3.76
CA PRO A 125 9.16 13.57 -2.80
C PRO A 125 9.73 14.76 -2.04
N ALA A 126 10.97 14.64 -1.56
CA ALA A 126 11.71 15.65 -0.82
C ALA A 126 13.18 15.70 -1.30
N SER A 127 13.97 16.67 -0.81
CA SER A 127 15.37 16.89 -1.20
C SER A 127 16.27 15.66 -1.02
N ASP A 128 16.01 14.88 0.02
CA ASP A 128 16.82 13.72 0.41
C ASP A 128 16.10 12.39 0.21
N LEU A 129 14.92 12.41 -0.44
CA LEU A 129 14.08 11.24 -0.62
C LEU A 129 13.88 10.92 -2.09
N VAL A 130 14.09 9.65 -2.44
CA VAL A 130 13.81 9.10 -3.77
C VAL A 130 12.64 8.15 -3.67
N GLY A 131 11.55 8.47 -4.36
CA GLY A 131 10.42 7.59 -4.55
C GLY A 131 10.60 6.75 -5.81
N ILE A 132 10.36 5.45 -5.71
CA ILE A 132 10.45 4.52 -6.84
C ILE A 132 9.12 3.82 -7.01
N LEU A 133 8.44 4.09 -8.12
CA LEU A 133 7.23 3.40 -8.49
C LEU A 133 7.57 2.13 -9.27
N ARG A 134 7.00 1.01 -8.85
CA ARG A 134 7.26 -0.31 -9.46
C ARG A 134 6.12 -1.27 -9.25
N HIS A 135 6.11 -2.34 -10.04
CA HIS A 135 5.15 -3.43 -9.88
C HIS A 135 5.45 -4.26 -8.62
N VAL A 136 4.41 -4.74 -7.93
CA VAL A 136 4.50 -5.47 -6.65
C VAL A 136 5.45 -6.67 -6.69
N GLN A 137 5.52 -7.36 -7.82
CA GLN A 137 6.38 -8.54 -8.01
C GLN A 137 7.89 -8.23 -7.89
N TYR A 138 8.30 -6.98 -8.13
CA TYR A 138 9.70 -6.56 -8.08
C TYR A 138 10.03 -5.78 -6.79
N VAL A 139 9.11 -5.79 -5.82
CA VAL A 139 9.31 -5.06 -4.56
C VAL A 139 10.47 -5.64 -3.76
N THR A 140 10.47 -6.95 -3.55
CA THR A 140 11.49 -7.64 -2.77
C THR A 140 12.88 -7.48 -3.39
N GLU A 141 13.03 -7.78 -4.67
CA GLU A 141 14.30 -7.70 -5.40
C GLU A 141 14.95 -6.31 -5.28
N ILE A 142 14.17 -5.24 -5.50
CA ILE A 142 14.70 -3.87 -5.46
C ILE A 142 15.00 -3.45 -4.04
N THR A 143 14.17 -3.82 -3.06
CA THR A 143 14.45 -3.52 -1.65
C THR A 143 15.74 -4.19 -1.19
N ASP A 144 15.99 -5.43 -1.61
CA ASP A 144 17.21 -6.16 -1.26
C ASP A 144 18.44 -5.55 -1.94
N ARG A 145 18.34 -5.12 -3.21
CA ARG A 145 19.40 -4.38 -3.90
C ARG A 145 19.66 -3.01 -3.28
N MET A 146 18.63 -2.32 -2.78
CA MET A 146 18.79 -1.01 -2.13
C MET A 146 19.51 -1.10 -0.78
N LYS A 147 19.29 -2.17 -0.01
CA LYS A 147 20.06 -2.45 1.22
C LYS A 147 21.56 -2.58 0.94
N VAL A 148 21.93 -3.16 -0.20
CA VAL A 148 23.34 -3.29 -0.63
C VAL A 148 23.96 -1.91 -0.94
N CYS A 149 23.16 -0.95 -1.38
CA CYS A 149 23.61 0.40 -1.72
C CYS A 149 23.62 1.40 -0.55
N LEU A 150 23.45 0.95 0.71
CA LEU A 150 23.40 1.80 1.90
C LEU A 150 22.28 2.87 1.85
N ALA A 151 21.22 2.63 1.06
CA ALA A 151 20.02 3.46 1.09
C ALA A 151 19.05 2.91 2.12
N ASP A 152 18.74 3.70 3.15
CA ASP A 152 17.71 3.35 4.12
C ASP A 152 16.33 3.38 3.45
N VAL A 153 15.67 2.22 3.41
CA VAL A 153 14.33 2.11 2.86
C VAL A 153 13.33 2.55 3.91
N ILE A 154 12.56 3.60 3.63
CA ILE A 154 11.50 4.10 4.52
C ILE A 154 10.18 3.42 4.12
N PRO A 155 9.65 2.48 4.93
CA PRO A 155 8.47 1.70 4.56
C PRO A 155 7.14 2.43 4.78
N SER A 156 7.13 3.51 5.58
CA SER A 156 5.90 4.19 6.03
C SER A 156 5.88 5.67 5.66
N PHE A 157 6.47 6.02 4.51
CA PHE A 157 6.42 7.38 4.00
C PHE A 157 5.02 7.69 3.46
N ASP A 158 4.32 8.63 4.11
CA ASP A 158 3.03 9.13 3.63
C ASP A 158 3.23 10.40 2.80
N PRO A 159 2.99 10.39 1.49
CA PRO A 159 3.22 11.56 0.63
C PRO A 159 2.28 12.73 0.92
N LEU A 160 1.16 12.51 1.63
CA LEU A 160 0.21 13.55 2.00
C LEU A 160 0.55 14.25 3.33
N ASP A 161 1.56 13.78 4.07
CA ASP A 161 1.95 14.39 5.35
C ASP A 161 2.54 15.80 5.12
N PRO A 162 1.95 16.86 5.73
CA PRO A 162 2.44 18.24 5.65
C PRO A 162 3.90 18.41 6.04
N LYS A 163 4.43 17.53 6.88
CA LYS A 163 5.82 17.58 7.37
C LYS A 163 6.84 17.27 6.29
N ASN A 164 6.43 16.66 5.17
CA ASN A 164 7.33 16.34 4.07
C ASN A 164 7.68 17.54 3.19
N ILE A 165 6.92 18.64 3.29
CA ILE A 165 7.28 19.90 2.63
C ILE A 165 8.42 20.54 3.43
N THR A 166 9.66 20.34 2.96
CA THR A 166 10.88 20.89 3.56
C THR A 166 11.39 22.15 2.86
N ASP A 167 10.69 22.64 1.83
CA ASP A 167 11.10 23.84 1.11
C ASP A 167 10.86 25.08 2.01
N PRO A 168 11.92 25.87 2.32
CA PRO A 168 11.83 27.05 3.19
C PRO A 168 10.79 28.09 2.74
N LYS A 169 10.38 28.05 1.46
CA LYS A 169 9.31 28.90 0.93
C LYS A 169 7.96 28.70 1.64
N TYR A 170 7.71 27.51 2.19
CA TYR A 170 6.43 27.14 2.81
C TYR A 170 6.48 27.10 4.35
N ASP A 171 7.58 27.53 4.96
CA ASP A 171 7.75 27.54 6.42
C ASP A 171 6.80 28.52 7.13
N SER A 172 6.33 29.56 6.43
CA SER A 172 5.40 30.55 6.99
C SER A 172 3.93 30.16 6.89
N LEU A 173 3.61 29.03 6.26
CA LEU A 173 2.23 28.58 6.06
C LEU A 173 1.69 27.80 7.26
N SER A 174 0.38 27.89 7.46
CA SER A 174 -0.33 27.11 8.47
C SER A 174 -0.38 25.62 8.09
N THR A 175 -0.64 24.75 9.07
CA THR A 175 -0.73 23.30 8.83
C THR A 175 -1.78 22.94 7.77
N VAL A 176 -2.92 23.64 7.76
CA VAL A 176 -4.01 23.40 6.81
C VAL A 176 -3.60 23.77 5.38
N GLU A 177 -2.97 24.93 5.19
CA GLU A 177 -2.47 25.33 3.87
C GLU A 177 -1.37 24.38 3.35
N ARG A 178 -0.60 23.78 4.26
CA ARG A 178 0.40 22.76 3.91
C ARG A 178 -0.23 21.42 3.54
N GLU A 179 -1.36 21.03 4.14
CA GLU A 179 -2.14 19.85 3.75
C GLU A 179 -2.68 20.00 2.32
N ASP A 180 -3.26 21.16 2.02
CA ASP A 180 -3.79 21.48 0.69
C ASP A 180 -2.67 21.46 -0.37
N LEU A 181 -1.52 22.09 -0.08
CA LEU A 181 -0.36 22.07 -0.97
C LEU A 181 0.23 20.66 -1.15
N SER A 182 0.28 19.86 -0.09
CA SER A 182 0.77 18.47 -0.17
C SER A 182 -0.10 17.66 -1.13
N THR A 183 -1.42 17.83 -1.01
CA THR A 183 -2.40 17.20 -1.89
C THR A 183 -2.23 17.68 -3.34
N GLU A 184 -2.07 18.98 -3.56
CA GLU A 184 -1.86 19.55 -4.90
C GLU A 184 -0.57 19.03 -5.55
N PHE A 185 0.53 18.96 -4.80
CA PHE A 185 1.80 18.43 -5.30
C PHE A 185 1.73 16.95 -5.63
N VAL A 186 1.11 16.16 -4.76
CA VAL A 186 0.93 14.72 -4.99
C VAL A 186 0.06 14.48 -6.22
N ASN A 187 -1.06 15.18 -6.34
CA ASN A 187 -1.96 15.07 -7.50
C ASN A 187 -1.24 15.44 -8.80
N THR A 188 -0.57 16.59 -8.82
CA THR A 188 0.19 17.07 -9.99
C THR A 188 1.26 16.06 -10.41
N ARG A 189 2.00 15.50 -9.46
CA ARG A 189 3.04 14.49 -9.72
C ARG A 189 2.43 13.20 -10.25
N CYS A 190 1.35 12.71 -9.63
CA CYS A 190 0.64 11.53 -10.10
C CYS A 190 0.12 11.71 -11.54
N GLY A 191 -0.45 12.87 -11.87
CA GLY A 191 -0.88 13.20 -13.23
C GLY A 191 0.28 13.23 -14.23
N GLN A 192 1.43 13.78 -13.85
CA GLN A 192 2.64 13.76 -14.67
C GLN A 192 3.14 12.32 -14.89
N THR A 193 3.24 11.53 -13.83
CA THR A 193 3.64 10.11 -13.91
C THR A 193 2.74 9.35 -14.88
N LEU A 194 1.41 9.51 -14.79
CA LEU A 194 0.47 8.86 -15.70
C LEU A 194 0.64 9.27 -17.17
N THR A 195 1.12 10.49 -17.43
CA THR A 195 1.40 10.99 -18.79
C THR A 195 2.64 10.34 -19.41
N PHE A 196 3.65 9.99 -18.60
CA PHE A 196 4.89 9.38 -19.08
C PHE A 196 4.86 7.85 -19.08
N LEU A 197 3.90 7.23 -18.39
CA LEU A 197 3.79 5.78 -18.32
C LEU A 197 3.37 5.17 -19.65
N ARG A 198 3.86 3.95 -19.92
CA ARG A 198 3.43 3.15 -21.06
C ARG A 198 1.92 2.90 -20.98
N PRO A 199 1.15 2.98 -22.08
CA PRO A 199 -0.32 2.89 -22.06
C PRO A 199 -0.88 1.70 -21.29
N LEU A 200 -0.22 0.54 -21.35
CA LEU A 200 -0.62 -0.68 -20.64
C LEU A 200 -0.59 -0.55 -19.12
N ASN A 201 0.27 0.34 -18.58
CA ASN A 201 0.44 0.52 -17.15
C ASN A 201 -0.40 1.69 -16.60
N VAL A 202 -0.86 2.61 -17.45
CA VAL A 202 -1.57 3.84 -17.04
C VAL A 202 -2.84 3.50 -16.25
N SER A 203 -3.66 2.58 -16.75
CA SER A 203 -4.93 2.23 -16.10
C SER A 203 -4.71 1.60 -14.72
N GLY A 204 -3.77 0.65 -14.60
CA GLY A 204 -3.48 -0.02 -13.33
C GLY A 204 -2.87 0.92 -12.29
N VAL A 205 -1.92 1.75 -12.71
CA VAL A 205 -1.29 2.75 -11.82
C VAL A 205 -2.29 3.85 -11.44
N GLY A 206 -3.11 4.31 -12.37
CA GLY A 206 -4.14 5.32 -12.10
C GLY A 206 -5.16 4.83 -11.09
N HIS A 207 -5.60 3.58 -11.20
CA HIS A 207 -6.51 2.98 -10.21
C HIS A 207 -5.84 2.88 -8.83
N TYR A 208 -4.57 2.52 -8.77
CA TYR A 208 -3.81 2.52 -7.53
C TYR A 208 -3.72 3.92 -6.90
N PHE A 209 -3.39 4.96 -7.68
CA PHE A 209 -3.34 6.34 -7.17
C PHE A 209 -4.69 6.82 -6.63
N ALA A 210 -5.79 6.48 -7.30
CA ALA A 210 -7.13 6.81 -6.82
C ALA A 210 -7.49 6.07 -5.52
N GLN A 211 -7.09 4.79 -5.38
CA GLN A 211 -7.30 4.03 -4.14
C GLN A 211 -6.49 4.60 -2.96
N GLN A 212 -5.31 5.17 -3.21
CA GLN A 212 -4.51 5.85 -2.19
C GLN A 212 -4.99 7.27 -1.89
N GLY A 213 -6.00 7.78 -2.62
CA GLY A 213 -6.50 9.15 -2.46
C GLY A 213 -5.53 10.21 -2.98
N TRP A 214 -4.63 9.86 -3.89
CA TRP A 214 -3.65 10.79 -4.47
C TRP A 214 -4.20 11.58 -5.66
N ILE A 215 -5.22 11.03 -6.34
CA ILE A 215 -5.96 11.64 -7.45
C ILE A 215 -7.46 11.36 -7.35
#